data_AF-A0A170ZWJ2-F1
#
_entry.id   AF-A0A170ZWJ2-F1
#
_cell.length_a   1.000
_cell.length_b   1.000
_cell.length_c   1.000
_cell.angle_alpha   90.00
_cell.angle_beta   90.00
_cell.angle_gamma   90.00
#
_symmetry.space_group_name_H-M   'P 1'
#
loop_
_entity.id
_entity.type
_entity.pdbx_description
1 polymer ?
#
loop_
_entity_poly.entity_id
_entity_poly.type
_entity_poly.pdbx_seq_one_letter_code
_entity_poly.pdbx_strand_id
1 'polypeptide(L)' 'PYSPDLAPSDFHLFGPLKEALRGKHFQSNEEVKNQVQKWLRDQPKEFYARGIHKLEERWDKCINVAGDMLKSSQSFVLIK' A
#
# COMPACT_ATOMS: atom_id res chain seq x y z
N PRO A 1 14.33 -5.58 9.81
CA PRO A 1 13.78 -6.30 8.64
C PRO A 1 12.34 -5.86 8.36
N TYR A 2 12.17 -4.93 7.41
CA TYR A 2 10.85 -4.49 6.94
C TYR A 2 10.72 -4.92 5.48
N SER A 3 9.69 -5.72 5.19
CA SER A 3 9.39 -6.22 3.85
C SER A 3 8.18 -5.46 3.30
N PRO A 4 8.37 -4.36 2.57
CA PRO A 4 7.27 -3.57 2.01
C PRO A 4 6.39 -4.39 1.04
N ASP A 5 6.95 -5.45 0.45
CA ASP A 5 6.20 -6.38 -0.41
C ASP A 5 5.16 -7.23 0.34
N LEU A 6 5.28 -7.32 1.67
CA LEU A 6 4.38 -8.06 2.56
C LEU A 6 3.31 -7.17 3.19
N ALA A 7 3.27 -5.87 2.89
CA ALA A 7 2.25 -4.98 3.43
C ALA A 7 1.15 -4.75 2.39
N PRO A 8 -0.10 -5.20 2.63
CA PRO A 8 -1.25 -4.95 1.75
C PRO A 8 -1.45 -3.47 1.42
N SER A 9 -1.11 -2.61 2.38
CA SER A 9 -1.16 -1.17 2.22
C SER A 9 -0.27 -0.68 1.08
N ASP A 10 0.95 -1.20 0.97
CA ASP A 10 1.97 -0.73 0.03
C ASP A 10 1.67 -1.11 -1.42
N PHE A 11 1.10 -2.28 -1.67
CA PHE A 11 0.84 -2.75 -3.03
C PHE A 11 -0.60 -2.60 -3.52
N HIS A 12 -1.58 -2.43 -2.62
CA HIS A 12 -3.01 -2.41 -2.99
C HIS A 12 -3.72 -1.12 -2.61
N LEU A 13 -3.36 -0.50 -1.47
CA LEU A 13 -4.04 0.69 -0.97
C LEU A 13 -3.42 1.99 -1.47
N PHE A 14 -2.09 2.14 -1.36
CA PHE A 14 -1.41 3.40 -1.63
C PHE A 14 -1.34 3.77 -3.11
N GLY A 15 -1.32 2.79 -4.02
CA GLY A 15 -1.35 3.05 -5.47
C GLY A 15 -2.63 3.78 -5.90
N PRO A 16 -3.82 3.17 -5.71
CA PRO A 16 -5.10 3.80 -6.02
C PRO A 16 -5.35 5.10 -5.23
N LEU A 17 -4.94 5.15 -3.95
CA LEU A 17 -5.07 6.36 -3.14
C LEU A 17 -4.22 7.50 -3.70
N LYS A 18 -2.97 7.22 -4.13
CA LYS A 18 -2.10 8.23 -4.73
C LYS A 18 -2.68 8.78 -6.02
N GLU A 19 -3.26 7.93 -6.88
CA GLU A 19 -3.97 8.39 -8.08
C GLU A 19 -5.21 9.22 -7.73
N ALA A 20 -5.95 8.85 -6.69
CA ALA A 20 -7.12 9.62 -6.24
C ALA A 20 -6.78 10.99 -5.62
N LEU A 21 -5.56 11.15 -5.11
CA LEU A 21 -5.03 12.41 -4.58
C LEU A 21 -4.21 13.19 -5.61
N ARG A 22 -3.88 12.58 -6.76
CA ARG A 22 -3.03 13.16 -7.77
C ARG A 22 -3.64 14.44 -8.34
N GLY A 23 -2.82 15.49 -8.42
CA GLY A 23 -3.24 16.79 -8.97
C GLY A 23 -4.17 17.60 -8.08
N LYS A 24 -4.49 17.13 -6.86
CA LYS A 24 -5.26 17.89 -5.87
C LYS A 24 -4.31 18.70 -5.00
N HIS A 25 -4.60 19.99 -4.84
CA HIS A 25 -3.91 20.84 -3.89
C HIS A 25 -4.79 20.97 -2.64
N PHE A 26 -4.20 20.71 -1.47
CA PHE A 26 -4.87 20.80 -0.19
C PHE A 26 -4.24 21.94 0.61
N GLN A 27 -5.08 22.73 1.29
CA GLN A 27 -4.63 23.90 2.05
C GLN A 27 -4.22 23.54 3.48
N SER A 28 -4.60 22.36 3.96
CA SER A 28 -4.28 21.90 5.32
C SER A 28 -4.18 20.37 5.42
N ASN A 29 -3.51 19.90 6.47
CA ASN A 29 -3.41 18.48 6.79
C ASN A 29 -4.79 17.87 7.11
N GLU A 30 -5.67 18.62 7.75
CA GLU A 30 -7.04 18.21 8.07
C GLU A 30 -7.87 17.96 6.80
N GLU A 31 -7.68 18.77 5.77
CA GLU A 31 -8.31 18.57 4.46
C GLU A 31 -7.83 17.27 3.80
N VAL A 32 -6.52 17.01 3.86
CA VAL A 32 -5.94 15.74 3.37
C VAL A 32 -6.53 14.56 4.14
N LYS A 33 -6.56 14.61 5.47
CA LYS A 33 -7.13 13.53 6.32
C LYS A 33 -8.58 13.26 5.96
N ASN A 34 -9.40 14.30 5.82
CA ASN A 34 -10.80 14.18 5.47
C ASN A 34 -10.99 13.55 4.09
N GLN A 35 -10.19 13.96 3.10
CA GLN A 35 -10.27 13.44 1.75
C GLN A 35 -9.82 11.97 1.68
N VAL A 36 -8.75 11.60 2.38
CA VAL A 36 -8.30 10.20 2.51
C VAL A 36 -9.37 9.35 3.18
N GLN A 37 -9.94 9.81 4.30
CA GLN A 37 -10.99 9.09 5.01
C GLN A 37 -12.25 8.90 4.14
N LYS A 38 -12.64 9.93 3.39
CA LYS A 38 -13.77 9.83 2.46
C LYS A 38 -13.47 8.80 1.38
N TRP A 39 -12.30 8.87 0.75
CA TRP A 39 -11.90 7.91 -0.28
C TRP A 39 -11.91 6.46 0.23
N LEU A 40 -11.42 6.23 1.45
CA LEU A 40 -11.44 4.91 2.09
C LEU A 40 -12.87 4.39 2.31
N ARG A 41 -13.79 5.25 2.76
CA ARG A 41 -15.21 4.88 2.94
C ARG A 41 -15.93 4.60 1.62
N ASP A 42 -15.50 5.27 0.55
CA ASP A 42 -16.08 5.10 -0.79
C ASP A 42 -15.59 3.81 -1.49
N GLN A 43 -14.58 3.11 -0.94
CA GLN A 43 -14.12 1.86 -1.54
C GLN A 43 -15.08 0.70 -1.25
N PRO A 44 -15.38 -0.15 -2.26
CA PRO A 44 -16.23 -1.32 -2.07
C PRO A 44 -15.56 -2.37 -1.17
N LYS A 45 -16.33 -3.21 -0.47
CA LYS A 45 -15.78 -4.23 0.43
C LYS A 45 -14.83 -5.19 -0.29
N GLU A 46 -15.15 -5.50 -1.55
CA GLU A 46 -14.39 -6.35 -2.45
C GLU A 46 -13.02 -5.76 -2.77
N PHE A 47 -12.86 -4.43 -2.70
CA PHE A 47 -11.55 -3.80 -2.84
C PHE A 47 -10.62 -4.28 -1.72
N TYR A 48 -11.06 -4.21 -0.46
CA TYR A 48 -10.27 -4.66 0.68
C TYR A 48 -10.04 -6.18 0.65
N ALA A 49 -11.07 -6.96 0.32
CA ALA A 49 -10.95 -8.41 0.19
C ALA A 49 -9.90 -8.81 -0.85
N ARG A 50 -9.89 -8.17 -2.03
CA ARG A 50 -8.84 -8.43 -3.06
C ARG A 50 -7.44 -8.09 -2.57
N GLY A 51 -7.28 -7.04 -1.78
CA GLY A 51 -5.99 -6.67 -1.18
C GLY A 51 -5.47 -7.74 -0.23
N ILE A 52 -6.36 -8.30 0.59
CA ILE A 52 -6.05 -9.39 1.52
C ILE A 52 -5.74 -10.70 0.78
N HIS A 53 -6.54 -11.09 -0.22
CA HIS A 53 -6.26 -12.29 -1.00
C HIS A 53 -4.92 -12.22 -1.76
N LYS A 54 -4.57 -11.07 -2.33
CA LYS A 54 -3.26 -10.87 -2.95
C LYS A 54 -2.11 -10.98 -1.95
N LEU A 55 -2.35 -10.71 -0.67
CA LEU A 55 -1.34 -10.90 0.37
C LEU A 55 -1.07 -12.38 0.61
N GLU A 56 -2.12 -13.19 0.68
CA GLU A 56 -2.05 -14.64 0.85
C GLU A 56 -1.25 -15.28 -0.29
N GLU A 57 -1.51 -14.91 -1.55
CA GLU A 57 -0.72 -15.35 -2.71
C GLU A 57 0.75 -14.93 -2.63
N ARG A 58 1.03 -13.74 -2.10
CA ARG A 58 2.41 -13.27 -1.92
C ARG A 58 3.12 -14.04 -0.83
N TRP A 59 2.46 -14.33 0.29
CA TRP A 59 3.01 -15.16 1.36
C TRP A 59 3.34 -16.55 0.87
N ASP A 60 2.45 -17.18 0.11
CA ASP A 60 2.70 -18.49 -0.49
C ASP A 60 3.92 -18.46 -1.43
N LYS A 61 4.04 -17.43 -2.28
CA LYS A 61 5.24 -17.22 -3.11
C LYS A 61 6.50 -16.99 -2.28
N CYS A 62 6.44 -16.24 -1.19
CA CYS A 62 7.60 -15.98 -0.33
C CYS A 62 8.10 -17.26 0.35
N ILE A 63 7.18 -18.13 0.76
CA ILE A 63 7.50 -19.43 1.38
C ILE A 63 8.11 -20.37 0.33
N ASN A 64 7.58 -20.38 -0.89
CA ASN A 64 8.09 -21.22 -1.99
C ASN A 64 9.41 -20.69 -2.60
N VAL A 65 9.71 -19.40 -2.48
CA VAL A 65 10.92 -18.73 -3.00
C VAL A 65 11.86 -18.33 -1.85
N ALA A 66 12.11 -19.22 -0.89
CA ALA A 66 12.88 -18.96 0.35
C ALA A 66 14.37 -18.54 0.17
N GLY A 67 14.82 -18.08 -1.01
CA GLY A 67 16.23 -17.74 -1.30
C GLY A 67 16.56 -16.26 -1.51
N ASP A 68 15.69 -15.44 -2.11
CA ASP A 68 16.17 -14.21 -2.78
C ASP A 68 15.76 -12.86 -2.15
N MET A 69 14.92 -12.86 -1.12
CA MET A 69 14.33 -11.62 -0.57
C MET A 69 15.16 -10.93 0.53
N LEU A 70 16.43 -11.28 0.75
CA LEU A 70 17.30 -10.54 1.68
C LEU A 70 17.89 -9.25 1.09
N LYS A 71 17.74 -9.01 -0.23
CA LYS A 71 18.48 -7.93 -0.93
C LYS A 71 17.74 -6.60 -1.13
N SER A 72 16.41 -6.54 -1.07
CA SER A 72 15.68 -5.29 -1.39
C SER A 72 15.66 -4.25 -0.25
N SER A 73 16.31 -4.55 0.88
CA SER A 73 16.32 -3.74 2.12
C SER A 73 16.93 -2.32 2.01
N GLN A 74 17.32 -1.82 0.83
CA GLN A 74 18.03 -0.54 0.72
C GLN A 74 17.26 0.65 0.11
N SER A 75 16.04 0.48 -0.40
CA SER A 75 15.45 1.56 -1.22
C SER A 75 14.55 2.57 -0.49
N PHE A 76 14.20 2.40 0.79
CA PHE A 76 13.25 3.31 1.47
C PHE A 76 13.84 4.25 2.53
N VAL A 77 15.16 4.24 2.74
CA VAL A 77 15.84 5.29 3.54
C VAL A 77 16.43 6.32 2.59
N LEU A 78 15.60 7.04 1.83
CA LEU A 78 16.00 8.27 1.14
C LEU A 78 14.75 9.10 0.77
N ILE A 79 13.94 9.44 1.76
CA ILE A 79 13.19 10.70 1.75
C ILE A 79 13.38 11.32 3.15
N LYS A 80 14.52 11.99 3.30
CA LYS A 80 14.69 13.08 4.26
C LYS A 80 14.61 14.38 3.47
#